data_AF-F3G422-F1
#
_entry.id   AF-F3G422-F1
#
_cell.length_a   1.000
_cell.length_b   1.000
_cell.length_c   1.000
_cell.angle_alpha   90.00
_cell.angle_beta   90.00
_cell.angle_gamma   90.00
#
_symmetry.space_group_name_H-M   'P 1'
#
loop_
_entity.id
_entity.type
_entity.pdbx_description
1 polymer ?
#
loop_
_entity_poly.entity_id
_entity_poly.type
_entity_poly.pdbx_seq_one_letter_code
_entity_poly.pdbx_strand_id
1 'polypeptide(L)' 'GDLYLLGNSLIGEFRGFKSGHALNNRLLRTLIEQKDAWEVVTFEDASTAPISYMRPVAAV' A
#
# COMPACT_ATOMS: atom_id res chain seq x y z
N GLY A 1 3.07 -1.90 8.78
CA GLY A 1 2.60 -3.14 9.43
C GLY A 1 2.22 -4.16 8.37
N ASP A 2 1.26 -5.03 8.61
CA ASP A 2 0.96 -6.16 7.70
C ASP A 2 0.73 -5.78 6.24
N LEU A 3 -0.02 -4.70 5.94
CA LEU A 3 -0.30 -4.27 4.56
C LEU A 3 0.95 -3.98 3.74
N TYR A 4 2.03 -3.53 4.39
CA TYR A 4 3.30 -3.24 3.71
C TYR A 4 4.05 -4.52 3.31
N LEU A 5 3.58 -5.70 3.74
CA LEU A 5 4.06 -6.99 3.22
C LEU A 5 3.75 -7.20 1.73
N LEU A 6 2.94 -6.31 1.12
CA LEU A 6 2.82 -6.21 -0.34
C LEU A 6 4.13 -5.78 -1.03
N GLY A 7 5.08 -5.19 -0.29
CA GLY A 7 6.36 -4.72 -0.81
C GLY A 7 6.31 -3.34 -1.46
N ASN A 8 5.13 -2.74 -1.60
CA ASN A 8 4.91 -1.41 -2.16
C ASN A 8 3.91 -0.61 -1.31
N SER A 9 3.95 0.72 -1.42
CA SER A 9 2.92 1.58 -0.82
C SER A 9 1.59 1.39 -1.56
N LEU A 10 0.49 1.39 -0.82
CA LEU A 10 -0.85 1.18 -1.37
C LEU A 10 -1.51 2.53 -1.67
N ILE A 11 -2.01 2.70 -2.88
CA ILE A 11 -2.99 3.73 -3.22
C ILE A 11 -4.36 3.06 -3.17
N GLY A 12 -5.12 3.31 -2.11
CA GLY A 12 -6.40 2.67 -1.88
C GLY A 12 -6.89 2.86 -0.45
N GLU A 13 -7.96 2.15 -0.09
CA GLU A 13 -8.58 2.23 1.23
C GLU A 13 -8.58 0.86 1.91
N PHE A 14 -8.15 0.81 3.18
CA PHE A 14 -8.26 -0.37 4.03
C PHE A 14 -9.28 -0.14 5.14
N ARG A 15 -10.28 -1.02 5.25
CA ARG A 15 -11.25 -1.06 6.35
C ARG A 15 -11.20 -2.43 7.03
N GLY A 16 -10.87 -2.44 8.32
CA GLY A 16 -10.84 -3.67 9.13
C GLY A 16 -11.81 -3.57 10.30
N PHE A 17 -12.73 -4.54 10.43
CA PHE A 17 -13.58 -4.67 11.61
C PHE A 17 -13.10 -5.85 12.46
N LYS A 18 -12.49 -5.56 13.62
CA LYS A 18 -11.84 -6.55 14.49
C LYS A 18 -10.80 -7.41 13.75
N SER A 19 -10.16 -6.86 12.73
CA SER A 19 -9.14 -7.55 11.93
C SER A 19 -7.84 -7.69 12.72
N GLY A 20 -7.22 -8.87 12.65
CA GLY A 20 -5.88 -9.14 13.18
C GLY A 20 -4.94 -9.65 12.08
N HIS A 21 -3.70 -10.01 12.46
CA HIS A 21 -2.64 -10.37 11.52
C HIS A 21 -3.03 -11.48 10.53
N ALA A 22 -3.71 -12.52 11.01
CA ALA A 22 -4.14 -13.63 10.14
C ALA A 22 -5.14 -13.17 9.06
N LEU A 23 -6.09 -12.29 9.42
CA LEU A 23 -7.09 -11.80 8.48
C LEU A 23 -6.48 -10.79 7.49
N ASN A 24 -5.56 -9.95 7.96
CA ASN A 24 -4.80 -9.05 7.08
C ASN A 24 -3.96 -9.83 6.06
N ASN A 25 -3.25 -10.89 6.47
CA ASN A 25 -2.46 -11.69 5.53
C ASN A 25 -3.34 -12.39 4.49
N ARG A 26 -4.51 -12.90 4.89
CA ARG A 26 -5.48 -13.49 3.96
C ARG A 26 -5.94 -12.47 2.92
N LEU A 27 -6.30 -11.25 3.36
CA LEU A 27 -6.66 -10.16 2.47
C LEU A 27 -5.57 -9.90 1.42
N LEU A 28 -4.30 -9.81 1.84
CA LEU A 28 -3.18 -9.54 0.93
C LEU A 28 -2.97 -10.66 -0.09
N ARG A 29 -3.05 -11.93 0.33
CA ARG A 29 -2.94 -13.07 -0.59
C ARG A 29 -4.04 -13.04 -1.63
N THR A 30 -5.28 -12.81 -1.20
CA THR A 30 -6.42 -12.69 -2.11
C THR A 30 -6.26 -11.53 -3.09
N LEU A 31 -5.77 -10.36 -2.63
CA LEU A 31 -5.49 -9.22 -3.51
C LEU A 31 -4.43 -9.57 -4.57
N ILE A 32 -3.31 -10.19 -4.17
CA ILE A 32 -2.23 -10.58 -5.09
C ILE A 32 -2.72 -11.57 -6.16
N GLU A 33 -3.57 -12.52 -5.76
CA GLU A 33 -4.14 -13.52 -6.68
C GLU A 33 -5.11 -12.89 -7.70
N GLN A 34 -5.90 -11.89 -7.30
CA GLN A 34 -6.84 -11.16 -8.15
C GLN A 34 -6.13 -10.03 -8.91
N LYS A 35 -5.37 -10.39 -9.95
CA LYS A 35 -4.56 -9.44 -10.74
C LYS A 35 -5.34 -8.35 -11.47
N ASP A 36 -6.65 -8.51 -11.62
CA ASP A 36 -7.57 -7.52 -12.18
C ASP A 36 -8.05 -6.50 -11.13
N ALA A 37 -7.84 -6.77 -9.84
CA ALA A 37 -8.22 -5.89 -8.74
C ALA A 37 -7.16 -4.84 -8.38
N TRP A 38 -5.99 -4.85 -9.03
CA TRP A 38 -4.92 -3.88 -8.78
C TRP A 38 -4.00 -3.69 -9.99
N GLU A 39 -3.27 -2.58 -9.97
CA GLU A 39 -2.19 -2.29 -10.90
C GLU A 39 -1.00 -1.67 -10.17
N VAL A 40 0.19 -1.76 -10.76
CA VAL A 40 1.38 -1.04 -10.28
C VAL A 40 1.51 0.23 -11.07
N VAL A 41 1.56 1.36 -10.36
CA VAL A 41 1.70 2.70 -10.94
C VAL A 41 2.96 3.38 -10.44
N THR A 42 3.53 4.22 -11.31
CA THR A 42 4.66 5.10 -10.98
C THR A 42 4.30 6.52 -11.41
N PHE A 43 4.66 7.51 -10.60
CA PHE A 43 4.46 8.92 -10.91
C PHE A 43 5.83 9.56 -11.18
N GLU A 44 6.06 10.01 -12.41
CA GLU A 44 7.30 10.74 -12.77
C GLU A 44 7.34 12.13 -12.14
N ASP A 45 6.17 12.78 -12.05
CA ASP A 45 5.99 14.05 -11.36
C ASP A 45 5.27 13.83 -10.01
N ALA A 46 6.01 14.04 -8.92
CA ALA A 46 5.52 13.89 -7.56
C ALA A 46 4.32 14.81 -7.24
N SER A 47 4.14 15.94 -7.95
CA SER A 47 3.02 16.85 -7.75
C SER A 47 1.68 16.28 -8.25
N THR A 48 1.74 15.28 -9.14
CA THR A 48 0.56 14.61 -9.72
C THR A 48 0.13 13.38 -8.92
N ALA A 49 0.98 12.90 -8.00
CA ALA A 49 0.69 11.73 -7.18
C ALA A 49 -0.38 12.04 -6.13
N PRO A 50 -1.35 11.14 -5.88
CA PRO A 50 -2.37 11.34 -4.85
C PRO A 50 -1.83 11.22 -3.42
N ILE A 51 -0.59 10.74 -3.25
CA ILE A 51 0.10 10.58 -1.98
C ILE A 51 1.40 11.39 -2.04
N SER A 52 1.59 12.29 -1.07
CA SER A 52 2.82 13.06 -0.89
C SER A 52 3.60 12.56 0.32
N TYR A 53 4.92 12.37 0.17
CA TYR A 53 5.82 12.04 1.28
C TYR A 53 6.55 13.30 1.77
N MET A 54 6.86 13.34 3.07
CA MET A 54 7.72 14.39 3.62
C MET A 54 9.14 14.26 3.04
N ARG A 55 9.81 15.40 2.85
CA ARG A 55 11.24 15.38 2.50
C ARG A 55 12.02 14.71 3.63
N PRO A 56 12.90 13.75 3.33
CA PRO A 56 13.74 13.15 4.36
C PRO A 56 14.61 14.25 4.98
N VAL A 57 14.67 14.27 6.31
CA VAL A 57 15.64 15.11 7.01
C VAL A 57 16.99 14.43 6.85
N ALA A 58 17.93 15.11 6.19
CA ALA A 58 19.31 14.64 6.17
C ALA A 58 19.81 14.62 7.63
N ALA A 59 20.31 13.47 8.08
CA ALA A 59 21.04 13.41 9.34
C ALA A 59 22.27 14.31 9.20
N VAL A 60 22.41 15.27 10.13
CA VAL A 60 23.62 16.12 10.27
C VAL A 60 24.63 15.36 11.12
#